data_AF-A0A509KW09-F1
#
_entry.id   AF-A0A509KW09-F1
#
_cell.length_a   1.000
_cell.length_b   1.000
_cell.length_c   1.000
_cell.angle_alpha   90.00
_cell.angle_beta   90.00
_cell.angle_gamma   90.00
#
_symmetry.space_group_name_H-M   'P 1'
#
loop_
_entity.id
_entity.type
_entity.pdbx_description
1 polymer ?
#
loop_
_entity_poly.entity_id
_entity_poly.type
_entity_poly.pdbx_seq_one_letter_code
_entity_poly.pdbx_strand_id
1 'polypeptide(L)'
;MEGLAIGSISSSNMHSDCTFAEKEAMYRHRTLESFFADAATHFPVMLATGARQVGKTTFLRHLSGEGRQYVSLDDPLILDLAQNDPALFLQRFSGPILIDEI
;
A
#
# COMPACT_ATOMS: atom_id res chain seq x y z
N MET A 1 -27.19 2.12 47.63
CA MET A 1 -26.95 0.75 48.11
C MET A 1 -26.15 0.06 47.03
N GLU A 2 -24.82 0.12 47.14
CA GLU A 2 -23.96 -1.01 47.57
C GLU A 2 -23.62 -1.87 46.35
N GLY A 3 -22.38 -2.10 45.94
CA GLY A 3 -21.11 -1.82 46.58
C GLY A 3 -19.96 -2.06 45.60
N LEU A 4 -18.81 -1.57 46.05
CA LEU A 4 -17.48 -1.68 45.53
C LEU A 4 -16.98 -3.13 45.54
N ALA A 5 -16.33 -3.59 44.47
CA ALA A 5 -15.39 -4.71 44.53
C ALA A 5 -14.11 -4.32 43.78
N ILE A 6 -13.15 -3.85 44.57
CA ILE A 6 -11.74 -3.74 44.22
C ILE A 6 -11.10 -5.14 44.23
N GLY A 7 -10.32 -5.47 43.20
CA GLY A 7 -9.58 -6.72 43.11
C GLY A 7 -8.38 -6.56 42.19
N SER A 8 -7.28 -6.07 42.74
CA SER A 8 -5.96 -5.96 42.14
C SER A 8 -5.18 -7.27 42.26
N ILE A 9 -4.60 -7.81 41.19
CA ILE A 9 -3.38 -8.63 41.25
C ILE A 9 -2.53 -8.42 39.99
N SER A 10 -1.27 -8.03 40.21
CA SER A 10 -0.22 -7.84 39.23
C SER A 10 0.40 -9.16 38.71
N SER A 11 1.04 -9.03 37.54
CA SER A 11 2.25 -9.75 37.11
C SER A 11 2.13 -11.15 36.50
N SER A 12 2.65 -11.21 35.26
CA SER A 12 3.45 -12.30 34.68
C SER A 12 2.84 -13.69 34.60
N ASN A 13 2.43 -14.12 33.40
CA ASN A 13 3.24 -15.11 32.68
C ASN A 13 2.86 -15.23 31.20
N MET A 14 3.89 -15.10 30.39
CA MET A 14 4.04 -15.54 29.01
C MET A 14 3.68 -17.03 28.90
N HIS A 15 2.54 -17.36 28.31
CA HIS A 15 2.29 -18.66 27.68
C HIS A 15 1.72 -18.41 26.30
N SER A 16 2.51 -18.85 25.33
CA SER A 16 2.30 -18.78 23.90
C SER A 16 1.14 -19.65 23.47
N ASP A 17 -0.02 -19.01 23.26
CA ASP A 17 -1.06 -19.56 22.41
C ASP A 17 -0.76 -19.17 20.97
N CYS A 18 -0.01 -20.07 20.31
CA CYS A 18 0.13 -20.11 18.87
C CYS A 18 -1.23 -20.44 18.25
N THR A 19 -2.08 -19.42 18.13
CA THR A 19 -3.23 -19.46 17.24
C THR A 19 -2.72 -19.07 15.87
N PHE A 20 -2.78 -19.99 14.92
CA PHE A 20 -2.55 -19.74 13.49
C PHE A 20 -3.61 -18.75 12.99
N ALA A 21 -3.35 -17.46 13.21
CA ALA A 21 -4.01 -16.38 12.51
C ALA A 21 -3.22 -16.09 11.24
N GLU A 22 -3.89 -16.13 10.10
CA GLU A 22 -3.32 -15.81 8.79
C GLU A 22 -2.55 -14.49 8.88
N LYS A 23 -1.25 -14.60 8.65
CA LYS A 23 -0.28 -13.51 8.79
C LYS A 23 -0.46 -12.55 7.62
N GLU A 24 -1.44 -11.67 7.70
CA GLU A 24 -1.38 -10.36 7.06
C GLU A 24 -0.03 -9.75 7.46
N ALA A 25 0.92 -9.69 6.54
CA ALA A 25 2.24 -9.15 6.83
C ALA A 25 2.08 -7.68 7.21
N MET A 26 2.23 -7.37 8.51
CA MET A 26 2.06 -6.02 9.06
C MET A 26 2.84 -5.00 8.23
N TYR A 27 2.12 -4.10 7.56
CA TYR A 27 2.71 -2.98 6.86
C TYR A 27 3.50 -2.11 7.85
N ARG A 28 4.75 -1.81 7.51
CA ARG A 28 5.60 -0.93 8.32
C ARG A 28 5.55 0.48 7.76
N HIS A 29 5.09 1.41 8.58
CA HIS A 29 5.02 2.81 8.23
C HIS A 29 6.39 3.32 7.75
N ARG A 30 6.36 4.08 6.65
CA ARG A 30 7.53 4.66 6.01
C ARG A 30 7.53 6.17 6.25
N THR A 31 8.70 6.73 6.53
CA THR A 31 8.89 8.19 6.68
C THR A 31 8.45 8.96 5.42
N LEU A 32 8.48 8.31 4.25
CA LEU A 32 8.09 8.91 2.96
C LEU A 32 6.58 9.15 2.83
N GLU A 33 5.74 8.57 3.68
CA GLU A 33 4.26 8.66 3.56
C GLU A 33 3.75 10.11 3.55
N SER A 34 4.19 10.93 4.51
CA SER A 34 3.76 12.34 4.61
C SER A 34 4.21 13.15 3.40
N PHE A 35 5.48 13.03 3.02
CA PHE A 35 6.03 13.74 1.87
C PHE A 35 5.36 13.33 0.55
N PHE A 36 5.03 12.04 0.41
CA PHE A 36 4.34 11.54 -0.78
C PHE A 36 2.90 12.04 -0.85
N ALA A 37 2.18 12.06 0.28
CA ALA A 37 0.83 12.60 0.35
C ALA A 37 0.80 14.11 0.03
N ASP A 38 1.73 14.89 0.59
CA ASP A 38 1.84 16.32 0.29
C ASP A 38 2.16 16.56 -1.19
N ALA A 39 3.13 15.83 -1.75
CA ALA A 39 3.49 15.92 -3.16
C ALA A 39 2.32 15.54 -4.09
N ALA A 40 1.48 14.57 -3.70
CA ALA A 40 0.31 14.15 -4.47
C ALA A 40 -0.71 15.28 -4.69
N THR A 41 -0.74 16.29 -3.80
CA THR A 41 -1.62 17.46 -3.95
C THR A 41 -1.12 18.47 -4.97
N HIS A 42 0.17 18.44 -5.28
CA HIS A 42 0.84 19.41 -6.15
C HIS A 42 1.15 18.85 -7.54
N PHE A 43 1.38 17.54 -7.65
CA PHE A 43 1.82 16.91 -8.89
C PHE A 43 0.77 15.92 -9.41
N PRO A 44 0.32 16.07 -10.67
CA PRO A 44 -0.64 15.13 -11.27
C PRO A 44 0.00 13.75 -11.54
N VAL A 45 1.33 13.69 -11.61
CA VAL A 45 2.10 12.46 -11.84
C VAL A 45 3.23 12.39 -10.82
N MET A 46 3.38 11.24 -10.18
CA MET A 46 4.47 10.95 -9.24
C MET A 46 5.15 9.64 -9.64
N LEU A 47 6.48 9.61 -9.54
CA LEU A 47 7.30 8.45 -9.83
C LEU A 47 8.08 8.04 -8.56
N ALA A 48 7.94 6.79 -8.14
CA ALA A 48 8.71 6.24 -7.03
C ALA A 48 9.75 5.24 -7.53
N THR A 49 11.02 5.65 -7.54
CA THR A 49 12.15 4.80 -7.97
C THR A 49 12.91 4.24 -6.78
N GLY A 50 13.83 3.29 -7.03
CA GLY A 50 14.70 2.71 -6.00
C GLY A 50 15.07 1.26 -6.29
N ALA A 51 15.88 0.64 -5.42
CA ALA A 51 16.35 -0.73 -5.60
C ALA A 51 15.21 -1.76 -5.74
N ARG A 52 15.50 -2.90 -6.37
CA ARG A 52 14.55 -4.02 -6.46
C ARG A 52 14.30 -4.59 -5.06
N GLN A 53 13.09 -5.12 -4.84
CA GLN A 53 12.69 -5.79 -3.58
C GLN A 53 12.68 -4.92 -2.29
N VAL A 54 12.70 -3.59 -2.40
CA VAL A 54 12.57 -2.69 -1.22
C VAL A 54 11.12 -2.44 -0.78
N GLY A 55 10.14 -2.95 -1.54
CA GLY A 55 8.71 -2.82 -1.25
C GLY A 55 8.06 -1.55 -1.82
N LYS A 56 8.53 -1.04 -2.98
CA LYS A 56 7.95 0.15 -3.64
C LYS A 56 6.48 -0.06 -4.00
N THR A 57 6.16 -1.17 -4.68
CA THR A 57 4.78 -1.54 -5.02
C THR A 57 3.92 -1.67 -3.77
N THR A 58 4.46 -2.26 -2.69
CA THR A 58 3.74 -2.36 -1.41
C THR A 58 3.45 -0.99 -0.80
N PHE A 59 4.42 -0.07 -0.81
CA PHE A 59 4.26 1.31 -0.34
C PHE A 59 3.20 2.06 -1.15
N LEU A 60 3.29 2.03 -2.49
CA LEU A 60 2.34 2.71 -3.36
C LEU A 60 0.95 2.11 -3.28
N ARG A 61 0.81 0.78 -3.23
CA ARG A 61 -0.50 0.12 -3.06
C ARG A 61 -1.15 0.49 -1.73
N HIS A 62 -0.36 0.57 -0.65
CA HIS A 62 -0.87 1.00 0.66
C HIS A 62 -1.39 2.45 0.62
N LEU A 63 -0.69 3.36 -0.06
CA LEU A 63 -1.11 4.77 -0.18
C LEU A 63 -2.19 5.02 -1.22
N SER A 64 -2.42 4.08 -2.14
CA SER A 64 -3.31 4.28 -3.29
C SER A 64 -4.80 4.24 -2.96
N GLY A 65 -5.18 3.84 -1.73
CA GLY A 65 -6.56 3.81 -1.25
C GLY A 65 -7.48 2.92 -2.10
N GLU A 66 -8.78 2.98 -1.82
CA GLU A 66 -9.80 2.35 -2.66
C GLU A 66 -10.13 3.30 -3.83
N GLY A 67 -9.82 2.91 -5.07
CA GLY A 67 -10.24 3.63 -6.27
C GLY A 67 -9.17 3.92 -7.32
N ARG A 68 -7.89 3.67 -7.03
CA ARG A 68 -6.83 3.72 -8.07
C ARG A 68 -6.79 2.42 -8.86
N GLN A 69 -6.85 2.52 -10.18
CA GLN A 69 -6.64 1.37 -11.04
C GLN A 69 -5.16 0.96 -11.02
N TYR A 70 -4.87 -0.29 -10.68
CA TYR A 70 -3.53 -0.83 -10.78
C TYR A 70 -3.31 -1.48 -12.14
N VAL A 71 -2.25 -1.06 -12.83
CA VAL A 71 -1.86 -1.56 -14.14
C VAL A 71 -0.40 -1.99 -14.06
N SER A 72 -0.12 -3.27 -14.33
CA SER A 72 1.26 -3.73 -14.48
C SER A 72 1.65 -3.73 -15.96
N LEU A 73 2.85 -3.22 -16.26
CA LEU A 73 3.45 -3.26 -17.59
C LEU A 73 4.15 -4.61 -17.89
N ASP A 74 3.97 -5.62 -17.04
CA ASP A 74 4.46 -6.98 -17.28
C ASP A 74 3.65 -7.72 -18.35
N ASP A 75 2.39 -7.32 -18.54
CA ASP A 75 1.56 -7.84 -19.63
C ASP A 75 2.07 -7.26 -20.95
N PRO A 76 2.57 -8.09 -21.88
CA PRO A 76 3.11 -7.62 -23.16
C PRO A 76 2.09 -6.81 -23.97
N LEU A 77 0.80 -7.10 -23.86
CA LEU A 77 -0.25 -6.37 -24.57
C LEU A 77 -0.45 -4.96 -23.99
N ILE A 78 -0.32 -4.83 -22.67
CA ILE A 78 -0.43 -3.55 -21.97
C ILE A 78 0.82 -2.71 -22.23
N LEU A 79 2.00 -3.34 -22.20
CA LEU A 79 3.26 -2.69 -22.54
C LEU A 79 3.25 -2.18 -23.99
N ASP A 80 2.82 -3.02 -24.94
CA ASP A 80 2.72 -2.64 -26.35
C ASP A 80 1.75 -1.47 -26.55
N LEU A 81 0.58 -1.51 -25.90
CA LEU A 81 -0.38 -0.41 -25.92
C LEU A 81 0.21 0.88 -25.35
N ALA A 82 0.89 0.81 -24.20
CA ALA A 82 1.51 1.98 -23.58
C ALA A 82 2.64 2.58 -24.42
N GLN A 83 3.38 1.76 -25.19
CA GLN A 83 4.49 2.21 -26.03
C GLN A 83 4.03 2.74 -27.39
N ASN A 84 3.10 2.03 -28.05
CA ASN A 84 2.69 2.33 -29.42
C ASN A 84 1.51 3.31 -29.50
N ASP A 85 0.60 3.29 -28.51
CA ASP A 85 -0.53 4.24 -28.44
C ASP A 85 -0.80 4.71 -26.98
N PRO A 86 0.02 5.62 -26.46
CA PRO A 86 -0.13 6.16 -25.10
C PRO A 86 -1.46 6.89 -24.88
N ALA A 87 -2.05 7.48 -25.94
CA ALA A 87 -3.31 8.18 -25.84
C ALA A 87 -4.45 7.21 -25.59
N LEU A 88 -4.50 6.09 -26.34
CA LEU A 88 -5.47 5.03 -26.12
C LEU A 88 -5.25 4.33 -24.77
N PHE A 89 -3.99 4.17 -24.33
CA PHE A 89 -3.68 3.65 -22.99
C PHE A 89 -4.35 4.48 -21.90
N LEU A 90 -4.20 5.81 -21.93
CA LEU A 90 -4.80 6.71 -20.93
C LEU A 90 -6.32 6.86 -21.06
N GLN A 91 -6.90 6.64 -22.26
CA GLN A 91 -8.35 6.55 -22.44
C GLN A 91 -8.93 5.27 -21.83
N ARG A 92 -8.19 4.16 -21.94
CA ARG A 92 -8.57 2.86 -21.38
C ARG A 92 -8.43 2.82 -19.87
N PHE A 93 -7.35 3.39 -19.34
CA PHE A 93 -7.05 3.46 -17.91
C PHE A 93 -7.22 4.89 -17.44
N SER A 94 -8.46 5.26 -17.11
CA SER A 94 -8.78 6.61 -16.64
C SER A 94 -8.23 6.85 -15.24
N GLY A 95 -7.66 8.04 -15.03
CA GLY A 95 -7.11 8.44 -13.73
C GLY A 95 -8.13 8.38 -12.59
N PRO A 96 -7.65 8.15 -11.35
CA PRO A 96 -6.26 7.99 -10.95
C PRO A 96 -5.74 6.55 -11.17
N ILE A 97 -4.52 6.41 -11.73
CA ILE A 97 -3.94 5.09 -12.05
C ILE A 97 -2.59 4.92 -11.36
N LEU A 98 -2.28 3.69 -10.97
CA LEU A 98 -0.99 3.25 -10.48
C LEU A 98 -0.38 2.31 -11.52
N ILE A 99 0.69 2.77 -12.17
CA ILE A 99 1.46 1.99 -13.15
C ILE A 99 2.65 1.36 -12.43
N ASP A 100 2.84 0.06 -12.62
CA ASP A 100 3.98 -0.68 -12.08
C ASP A 100 4.87 -1.22 -13.21
N GLU A 101 6.18 -1.17 -12.98
CA GLU A 101 7.22 -1.72 -13.84
C GLU A 101 8.01 -2.76 -13.03
N ILE A 102 8.33 -3.94 -13.60
CA ILE A 102 9.20 -4.92 -12.92
C ILE A 102 10.66 -4.48 -12.88
#